data_AF-A0ABD7Z3Z7-F1
#
_entry.id   AF-A0ABD7Z3Z7-F1
#
_cell.length_a   1.000
_cell.length_b   1.000
_cell.length_c   1.000
_cell.angle_alpha   90.00
_cell.angle_beta   90.00
_cell.angle_gamma   90.00
#
_symmetry.space_group_name_H-M   'P 1'
#
loop_
_entity.id
_entity.type
_entity.pdbx_description
1 polymer ?
#
loop_
_entity_poly.entity_id
_entity_poly.type
_entity_poly.pdbx_seq_one_letter_code
_entity_poly.pdbx_strand_id
1 'polypeptide(L)'
;MSKNPVLIPQAFAANGSKNNIQNTRQPGQDPEDATWSDGFPNVTMQPVESGGLPPKGMDFNGILNALSATIVHMQKGNLFYFDKAYCDAFGGYQKGAVLLADDGTKVFISVADKNTNNPNQNPQYWEVIAGIGLNAVTASKLLDGRNIGGVFFDGTQDIDLPGVNTRGNQDTTGNAATATRLQNAVCINGIPFDGSKDINATPAGAVQFFAMDTAPVGWLKANGVAVSRISYASLYAAIGTRFGAGDGKTTFNLPDLRGEFLRAYDEGRGVDDGRQLGTTQSDTVQRMTGEIGDITFVGKDYSNGVFSRENVSTAKIGTVTPLTLNFKVKFDNAEVARTSAETRPRNVALLACIKI
;
A
#
# COMPACT_ATOMS: atom_id res chain seq x y z
N MET A 1 32.13 42.52 -35.58
CA MET A 1 32.70 41.95 -36.82
C MET A 1 32.32 40.48 -36.89
N SER A 2 31.99 39.96 -38.08
CA SER A 2 31.81 38.52 -38.27
C SER A 2 33.06 37.79 -37.77
N LYS A 3 32.88 36.69 -37.02
CA LYS A 3 34.00 35.82 -36.60
C LYS A 3 34.54 34.98 -37.77
N ASN A 4 33.83 34.96 -38.90
CA ASN A 4 34.22 34.22 -40.08
C ASN A 4 35.09 35.10 -41.00
N PRO A 5 36.06 34.49 -41.73
CA PRO A 5 36.67 35.15 -42.87
C PRO A 5 35.61 35.52 -43.94
N VAL A 6 35.99 36.36 -44.91
CA VAL A 6 35.11 36.74 -46.01
C VAL A 6 34.61 35.48 -46.74
N LEU A 7 33.29 35.28 -46.74
CA LEU A 7 32.67 34.16 -47.45
C LEU A 7 32.63 34.47 -48.94
N ILE A 8 33.03 33.50 -49.77
CA ILE A 8 33.01 33.64 -51.23
C ILE A 8 31.68 33.08 -51.75
N PRO A 9 30.92 33.82 -52.58
CA PRO A 9 29.56 33.43 -52.94
C PRO A 9 29.51 32.28 -53.96
N GLN A 10 30.55 32.15 -54.78
CA GLN A 10 30.69 31.13 -55.82
C GLN A 10 32.17 30.94 -56.17
N ALA A 11 32.48 29.85 -56.86
CA ALA A 11 33.82 29.63 -57.39
C ALA A 11 34.22 30.76 -58.35
N PHE A 12 35.46 31.21 -58.26
CA PHE A 12 36.04 32.20 -59.16
C PHE A 12 35.91 31.74 -60.62
N ALA A 13 35.53 32.64 -61.53
CA ALA A 13 35.26 32.29 -62.93
C ALA A 13 34.29 31.09 -63.12
N ALA A 14 33.30 30.91 -62.22
CA ALA A 14 32.27 29.87 -62.36
C ALA A 14 31.61 29.90 -63.75
N ASN A 15 31.27 31.09 -64.22
CA ASN A 15 30.66 31.33 -65.54
C ASN A 15 31.66 31.87 -66.59
N GLY A 16 32.95 31.98 -66.25
CA GLY A 16 33.99 32.51 -67.13
C GLY A 16 34.74 31.39 -67.88
N SER A 17 35.42 31.77 -68.97
CA SER A 17 36.32 30.89 -69.71
C SER A 17 37.46 30.40 -68.82
N LYS A 18 37.61 29.09 -68.69
CA LYS A 18 38.63 28.43 -67.89
C LYS A 18 39.09 27.14 -68.54
N ASN A 19 40.37 26.81 -68.36
CA ASN A 19 40.93 25.52 -68.75
C ASN A 19 40.76 24.50 -67.61
N ASN A 20 40.60 23.23 -67.98
CA ASN A 20 40.73 22.13 -67.04
C ASN A 20 42.22 21.85 -66.83
N ILE A 21 42.72 22.13 -65.63
CA ILE A 21 44.13 21.96 -65.29
C ILE A 21 44.41 20.46 -65.14
N GLN A 22 45.26 19.95 -66.03
CA GLN A 22 45.65 18.55 -66.02
C GLN A 22 46.59 18.27 -64.85
N ASN A 23 46.56 17.05 -64.32
CA ASN A 23 47.48 16.68 -63.23
C ASN A 23 48.94 16.72 -63.71
N THR A 24 49.23 16.10 -64.85
CA THR A 24 50.54 16.08 -65.50
C THR A 24 50.44 16.52 -66.95
N ARG A 25 51.58 16.92 -67.54
CA ARG A 25 51.63 17.35 -68.95
C ARG A 25 51.23 16.21 -69.90
N GLN A 26 50.29 16.51 -70.80
CA GLN A 26 49.76 15.61 -71.82
C GLN A 26 50.34 15.96 -73.21
N PRO A 27 50.46 14.98 -74.12
CA PRO A 27 50.87 15.23 -75.50
C PRO A 27 49.92 16.21 -76.21
N GLY A 28 50.47 17.22 -76.89
CA GLY A 28 49.69 18.21 -77.64
C GLY A 28 49.12 19.37 -76.81
N GLN A 29 49.45 19.46 -75.52
CA GLN A 29 49.19 20.66 -74.73
C GLN A 29 50.07 21.82 -75.17
N ASP A 30 49.55 23.03 -75.03
CA ASP A 30 50.30 24.22 -75.40
C ASP A 30 51.50 24.38 -74.44
N PRO A 31 52.63 24.92 -74.94
CA PRO A 31 53.85 25.05 -74.13
C PRO A 31 53.64 25.85 -72.84
N GLU A 32 52.73 26.83 -72.84
CA GLU A 32 52.42 27.67 -71.69
C GLU A 32 51.35 27.12 -70.73
N ASP A 33 50.71 25.97 -71.04
CA ASP A 33 49.64 25.41 -70.20
C ASP A 33 50.15 25.02 -68.81
N ALA A 34 49.43 25.41 -67.75
CA ALA A 34 49.72 24.98 -66.39
C ALA A 34 49.22 23.56 -66.10
N THR A 35 49.93 22.85 -65.22
CA THR A 35 49.52 21.53 -64.67
C THR A 35 49.59 21.55 -63.15
N TRP A 36 48.90 20.63 -62.48
CA TRP A 36 49.00 20.51 -61.02
C TRP A 36 50.38 20.03 -60.56
N SER A 37 51.05 19.18 -61.35
CA SER A 37 52.38 18.64 -61.01
C SER A 37 53.49 19.66 -61.22
N ASP A 38 53.47 20.39 -62.33
CA ASP A 38 54.60 21.23 -62.76
C ASP A 38 54.35 22.71 -62.48
N GLY A 39 53.11 23.09 -62.13
CA GLY A 39 52.70 24.48 -62.01
C GLY A 39 52.70 25.19 -63.36
N PHE A 40 53.02 26.49 -63.34
CA PHE A 40 53.26 27.24 -64.57
C PHE A 40 54.62 26.84 -65.15
N PRO A 41 54.70 26.46 -66.45
CA PRO A 41 55.94 25.97 -67.05
C PRO A 41 56.98 27.09 -67.19
N ASN A 42 58.28 26.72 -67.22
CA ASN A 42 59.38 27.70 -67.29
C ASN A 42 59.27 28.68 -68.47
N VAL A 43 58.68 28.28 -69.60
CA VAL A 43 58.44 29.18 -70.74
C VAL A 43 57.60 30.41 -70.34
N THR A 44 56.78 30.31 -69.29
CA THR A 44 55.98 31.41 -68.74
C THR A 44 56.66 32.27 -67.71
N MET A 45 57.88 31.90 -67.33
CA MET A 45 58.71 32.62 -66.37
C MET A 45 59.91 33.31 -67.05
N GLN A 46 60.06 33.16 -68.37
CA GLN A 46 61.09 33.82 -69.15
C GLN A 46 60.56 35.15 -69.73
N PRO A 47 61.42 36.17 -69.89
CA PRO A 47 61.06 37.37 -70.64
C PRO A 47 60.60 37.05 -72.06
N VAL A 48 59.60 37.78 -72.57
CA VAL A 48 59.07 37.58 -73.94
C VAL A 48 60.17 37.78 -74.98
N GLU A 49 61.08 38.72 -74.75
CA GLU A 49 62.25 38.97 -75.61
C GLU A 49 63.25 37.80 -75.67
N SER A 50 63.18 36.87 -74.72
CA SER A 50 63.98 35.64 -74.66
C SER A 50 63.19 34.40 -75.09
N GLY A 51 62.04 34.58 -75.76
CA GLY A 51 61.18 33.50 -76.25
C GLY A 51 60.19 32.96 -75.20
N GLY A 52 60.00 33.67 -74.08
CA GLY A 52 58.96 33.34 -73.12
C GLY A 52 57.54 33.63 -73.64
N LEU A 53 56.55 32.90 -73.11
CA LEU A 53 55.13 33.06 -73.44
C LEU A 53 54.37 33.48 -72.18
N PRO A 54 53.41 34.43 -72.22
CA PRO A 54 52.68 34.81 -71.03
C PRO A 54 51.85 33.62 -70.50
N PRO A 55 51.70 33.45 -69.17
CA PRO A 55 50.81 32.44 -68.64
C PRO A 55 49.35 32.74 -69.00
N LYS A 56 48.57 31.70 -69.30
CA LYS A 56 47.20 31.85 -69.81
C LYS A 56 46.23 32.30 -68.72
N GLY A 57 45.46 33.33 -69.00
CA GLY A 57 44.36 33.77 -68.13
C GLY A 57 43.31 32.67 -67.90
N MET A 58 43.10 31.78 -68.87
CA MET A 58 42.21 30.62 -68.72
C MET A 58 42.76 29.58 -67.73
N ASP A 59 44.07 29.44 -67.60
CA ASP A 59 44.69 28.58 -66.59
C ASP A 59 44.58 29.20 -65.20
N PHE A 60 44.82 30.51 -65.08
CA PHE A 60 44.54 31.23 -63.82
C PHE A 60 43.08 31.03 -63.39
N ASN A 61 42.13 31.23 -64.31
CA ASN A 61 40.72 31.00 -64.03
C ASN A 61 40.45 29.54 -63.65
N GLY A 62 41.09 28.57 -64.31
CA GLY A 62 40.96 27.14 -63.98
C GLY A 62 41.46 26.78 -62.59
N ILE A 63 42.68 27.20 -62.24
CA ILE A 63 43.30 26.97 -60.92
C ILE A 63 42.48 27.64 -59.83
N LEU A 64 42.16 28.94 -59.99
CA LEU A 64 41.40 29.70 -59.00
C LEU A 64 39.99 29.15 -58.86
N ASN A 65 39.35 28.71 -59.95
CA ASN A 65 38.04 28.07 -59.91
C ASN A 65 38.09 26.78 -59.08
N ALA A 66 39.06 25.89 -59.33
CA ALA A 66 39.20 24.63 -58.59
C ALA A 66 39.40 24.85 -57.09
N LEU A 67 40.32 25.74 -56.71
CA LEU A 67 40.59 26.04 -55.29
C LEU A 67 39.39 26.70 -54.61
N SER A 68 38.77 27.69 -55.26
CA SER A 68 37.61 28.39 -54.71
C SER A 68 36.35 27.52 -54.67
N ALA A 69 36.19 26.56 -55.59
CA ALA A 69 35.09 25.59 -55.55
C ALA A 69 35.17 24.72 -54.28
N THR A 70 36.36 24.24 -53.91
CA THR A 70 36.58 23.51 -52.65
C THR A 70 36.26 24.38 -51.44
N ILE A 71 36.69 25.65 -51.43
CA ILE A 71 36.39 26.58 -50.33
C ILE A 71 34.87 26.82 -50.22
N VAL A 72 34.17 27.07 -51.33
CA VAL A 72 32.70 27.27 -51.33
C VAL A 72 31.98 26.02 -50.83
N HIS A 73 32.44 24.82 -51.21
CA HIS A 73 31.89 23.55 -50.74
C HIS A 73 31.96 23.44 -49.21
N MET A 74 33.13 23.72 -48.63
CA MET A 74 33.31 23.72 -47.18
C MET A 74 32.53 24.84 -46.48
N GLN A 75 32.43 26.04 -47.08
CA GLN A 75 31.64 27.16 -46.54
C GLN A 75 30.14 26.86 -46.46
N LYS A 76 29.64 25.94 -47.31
CA LYS A 76 28.26 25.43 -47.25
C LYS A 76 28.06 24.36 -46.17
N GLY A 77 29.11 23.99 -45.42
CA GLY A 77 29.06 22.96 -44.38
C GLY A 77 29.19 21.53 -44.91
N ASN A 78 29.53 21.35 -46.19
CA ASN A 78 29.68 20.02 -46.77
C ASN A 78 31.04 19.41 -46.43
N LEU A 79 31.04 18.09 -46.27
CA LEU A 79 32.24 17.25 -46.24
C LEU A 79 32.46 16.60 -47.62
N PHE A 80 33.58 15.93 -47.81
CA PHE A 80 33.89 15.22 -49.06
C PHE A 80 33.37 13.79 -49.02
N TYR A 81 32.96 13.28 -50.16
CA TYR A 81 32.55 11.88 -50.32
C TYR A 81 33.77 11.01 -50.68
N PHE A 82 33.60 9.69 -50.60
CA PHE A 82 34.61 8.78 -51.13
C PHE A 82 34.75 8.96 -52.65
N ASP A 83 35.98 9.18 -53.10
CA ASP A 83 36.32 9.29 -54.51
C ASP A 83 37.33 8.18 -54.87
N LYS A 84 36.89 7.27 -55.75
CA LYS A 84 37.70 6.14 -56.18
C LYS A 84 38.92 6.57 -57.00
N ALA A 85 38.76 7.56 -57.87
CA ALA A 85 39.84 8.03 -58.72
C ALA A 85 40.93 8.73 -57.89
N TYR A 86 40.53 9.55 -56.91
CA TYR A 86 41.45 10.13 -55.93
C TYR A 86 42.16 9.05 -55.11
N CYS A 87 41.38 8.11 -54.57
CA CYS A 87 41.91 6.98 -53.81
C CYS A 87 42.98 6.21 -54.59
N ASP A 88 42.74 5.91 -55.87
CA ASP A 88 43.68 5.17 -56.71
C ASP A 88 44.92 5.99 -57.06
N ALA A 89 44.75 7.28 -57.36
CA ALA A 89 45.86 8.16 -57.72
C ALA A 89 46.82 8.44 -56.54
N PHE A 90 46.30 8.47 -55.31
CA PHE A 90 47.06 8.86 -54.12
C PHE A 90 47.32 7.72 -53.13
N GLY A 91 46.99 6.48 -53.50
CA GLY A 91 47.30 5.29 -52.70
C GLY A 91 46.44 5.12 -51.45
N GLY A 92 45.17 5.55 -51.50
CA GLY A 92 44.17 5.41 -50.45
C GLY A 92 44.08 6.61 -49.49
N TYR A 93 43.02 6.62 -48.69
CA TYR A 93 42.82 7.63 -47.65
C TYR A 93 43.68 7.32 -46.41
N GLN A 94 44.31 8.34 -45.83
CA GLN A 94 45.15 8.20 -44.65
C GLN A 94 44.33 7.99 -43.37
N LYS A 95 44.98 7.50 -42.30
CA LYS A 95 44.34 7.45 -40.98
C LYS A 95 43.93 8.85 -40.54
N GLY A 96 42.69 9.00 -40.09
CA GLY A 96 42.10 10.29 -39.71
C GLY A 96 41.41 11.04 -40.85
N ALA A 97 41.43 10.54 -42.10
CA ALA A 97 40.64 11.11 -43.18
C ALA A 97 39.14 11.03 -42.86
N VAL A 98 38.40 12.13 -43.06
CA VAL A 98 36.98 12.24 -42.75
C VAL A 98 36.17 12.37 -44.02
N LEU A 99 35.17 11.50 -44.20
CA LEU A 99 34.29 11.47 -45.37
C LEU A 99 32.82 11.45 -44.97
N LEU A 100 31.97 11.97 -45.85
CA LEU A 100 30.51 11.86 -45.76
C LEU A 100 30.04 10.60 -46.48
N ALA A 101 29.02 9.95 -45.92
CA ALA A 101 28.27 8.90 -46.60
C ALA A 101 27.57 9.45 -47.85
N ASP A 102 27.37 8.62 -48.86
CA ASP A 102 26.75 9.03 -50.14
C ASP A 102 25.29 9.51 -49.94
N ASP A 103 24.63 9.01 -48.89
CA ASP A 103 23.28 9.43 -48.49
C ASP A 103 23.25 10.70 -47.62
N GLY A 104 24.40 11.25 -47.26
CA GLY A 104 24.55 12.43 -46.41
C GLY A 104 24.22 12.22 -44.93
N THR A 105 23.98 10.98 -44.50
CA THR A 105 23.42 10.70 -43.16
C THR A 105 24.46 10.36 -42.10
N LYS A 106 25.67 9.97 -42.51
CA LYS A 106 26.77 9.56 -41.63
C LYS A 106 28.10 10.18 -42.04
N VAL A 107 28.96 10.39 -41.05
CA VAL A 107 30.34 10.84 -41.20
C VAL A 107 31.26 9.72 -40.77
N PHE A 108 32.16 9.32 -41.66
CA PHE A 108 33.15 8.28 -41.45
C PHE A 108 34.53 8.89 -41.16
N ILE A 109 35.32 8.23 -40.32
CA ILE A 109 36.75 8.47 -40.14
C ILE A 109 37.54 7.21 -40.50
N SER A 110 38.60 7.35 -41.29
CA SER A 110 39.49 6.24 -41.58
C SER A 110 40.34 5.92 -40.36
N VAL A 111 40.39 4.66 -39.94
CA VAL A 111 41.23 4.21 -38.82
C VAL A 111 42.54 3.54 -39.26
N ALA A 112 42.78 3.45 -40.57
CA ALA A 112 44.00 2.89 -41.15
C ALA A 112 44.60 3.82 -42.23
N ASP A 113 45.93 3.72 -42.42
CA ASP A 113 46.61 4.36 -43.54
C ASP A 113 46.36 3.63 -44.85
N LYS A 114 46.37 4.37 -45.96
CA LYS A 114 46.17 3.84 -47.32
C LYS A 114 44.86 3.04 -47.45
N ASN A 115 43.81 3.49 -46.78
CA ASN A 115 42.50 2.85 -46.83
C ASN A 115 41.87 3.04 -48.20
N THR A 116 41.73 1.95 -48.96
CA THR A 116 41.14 1.94 -50.30
C THR A 116 39.68 1.50 -50.33
N ASN A 117 39.10 1.15 -49.17
CA ASN A 117 37.74 0.66 -49.09
C ASN A 117 36.75 1.83 -49.20
N ASN A 118 35.67 1.68 -49.98
CA ASN A 118 34.57 2.64 -49.99
C ASN A 118 33.72 2.45 -48.73
N PRO A 119 33.60 3.42 -47.80
CA PRO A 119 32.84 3.27 -46.56
C PRO A 119 31.35 2.95 -46.78
N ASN A 120 30.79 3.32 -47.94
CA ASN A 120 29.39 3.05 -48.28
C ASN A 120 29.14 1.60 -48.73
N GLN A 121 30.19 0.84 -49.07
CA GLN A 121 30.10 -0.53 -49.62
C GLN A 121 30.88 -1.55 -48.79
N ASN A 122 32.08 -1.18 -48.36
CA ASN A 122 32.95 -1.95 -47.49
C ASN A 122 33.45 -1.04 -46.35
N PRO A 123 32.81 -1.06 -45.17
CA PRO A 123 33.18 -0.20 -44.04
C PRO A 123 34.45 -0.65 -43.32
N GLN A 124 35.17 -1.66 -43.84
CA GLN A 124 36.43 -2.08 -43.24
C GLN A 124 37.42 -0.91 -43.15
N TYR A 125 37.96 -0.69 -41.95
CA TYR A 125 38.83 0.44 -41.58
C TYR A 125 38.17 1.82 -41.58
N TRP A 126 36.83 1.87 -41.56
CA TRP A 126 36.06 3.09 -41.34
C TRP A 126 35.27 3.00 -40.03
N GLU A 127 35.29 4.05 -39.23
CA GLU A 127 34.41 4.21 -38.07
C GLU A 127 33.44 5.37 -38.28
N VAL A 128 32.21 5.24 -37.77
CA VAL A 128 31.21 6.32 -37.86
C VAL A 128 31.36 7.24 -36.64
N ILE A 129 31.59 8.53 -36.88
CA ILE A 129 31.83 9.53 -35.81
C ILE A 129 30.67 10.52 -35.62
N ALA A 130 29.79 10.66 -36.61
CA ALA A 130 28.56 11.44 -36.51
C ALA A 130 27.51 10.89 -37.48
N GLY A 131 26.22 11.05 -37.19
CA GLY A 131 25.15 10.64 -38.10
C GLY A 131 23.91 10.05 -37.44
N ILE A 132 22.89 9.79 -38.25
CA ILE A 132 21.65 9.15 -37.79
C ILE A 132 21.91 7.67 -37.45
N GLY A 133 21.29 7.18 -36.37
CA GLY A 133 21.45 5.80 -35.91
C GLY A 133 22.71 5.55 -35.06
N LEU A 134 23.47 6.59 -34.69
CA LEU A 134 24.48 6.48 -33.65
C LEU A 134 23.80 6.36 -32.27
N ASN A 135 24.20 5.36 -31.50
CA ASN A 135 23.55 4.96 -30.26
C ASN A 135 23.61 6.06 -29.17
N ALA A 136 22.54 6.84 -29.07
CA ALA A 136 22.06 7.42 -27.81
C ALA A 136 20.52 7.49 -27.71
N VAL A 137 19.77 7.10 -28.77
CA VAL A 137 18.30 7.25 -28.82
C VAL A 137 17.56 5.90 -28.78
N THR A 138 18.25 4.76 -28.91
CA THR A 138 17.62 3.42 -28.99
C THR A 138 18.36 2.35 -28.17
N ALA A 139 18.75 2.64 -26.94
CA ALA A 139 19.13 1.55 -26.04
C ALA A 139 17.86 0.77 -25.66
N SER A 140 17.40 -0.12 -26.54
CA SER A 140 16.30 -1.05 -26.28
C SER A 140 16.70 -2.16 -25.30
N LYS A 141 18.00 -2.25 -24.98
CA LYS A 141 18.55 -3.12 -23.95
C LYS A 141 19.91 -2.65 -23.43
N LEU A 142 20.29 -3.14 -22.25
CA LEU A 142 21.64 -3.07 -21.70
C LEU A 142 22.59 -3.94 -22.53
N LEU A 143 23.79 -3.43 -22.81
CA LEU A 143 24.84 -4.17 -23.52
C LEU A 143 25.24 -5.43 -22.73
N ASP A 144 25.44 -5.26 -21.43
CA ASP A 144 25.70 -6.35 -20.47
C ASP A 144 24.57 -6.39 -19.45
N GLY A 145 23.62 -7.30 -19.63
CA GLY A 145 22.53 -7.52 -18.68
C GLY A 145 23.06 -7.87 -17.28
N ARG A 146 22.24 -7.60 -16.25
CA ARG A 146 22.59 -7.86 -14.84
C ARG A 146 21.58 -8.81 -14.23
N ASN A 147 22.04 -9.66 -13.32
CA ASN A 147 21.14 -10.45 -12.48
C ASN A 147 20.68 -9.59 -11.29
N ILE A 148 19.37 -9.32 -11.21
CA ILE A 148 18.74 -8.60 -10.10
C ILE A 148 17.89 -9.63 -9.35
N GLY A 149 18.21 -9.90 -8.09
CA GLY A 149 17.48 -10.91 -7.31
C GLY A 149 17.50 -12.31 -7.95
N GLY A 150 18.54 -12.66 -8.70
CA GLY A 150 18.66 -13.93 -9.42
C GLY A 150 17.96 -13.99 -10.79
N VAL A 151 17.26 -12.94 -11.20
CA VAL A 151 16.61 -12.84 -12.52
C VAL A 151 17.47 -11.99 -13.46
N PHE A 152 17.74 -12.48 -14.67
CA PHE A 152 18.48 -11.74 -15.69
C PHE A 152 17.62 -10.58 -16.21
N PHE A 153 18.19 -9.37 -16.21
CA PHE A 153 17.54 -8.17 -16.69
C PHE A 153 18.46 -7.41 -17.64
N ASP A 154 17.97 -7.17 -18.86
CA ASP A 154 18.61 -6.33 -19.86
C ASP A 154 17.72 -5.18 -20.34
N GLY A 155 16.53 -5.00 -19.76
CA GLY A 155 15.61 -3.91 -20.13
C GLY A 155 14.78 -4.15 -21.39
N THR A 156 14.85 -5.33 -22.02
CA THR A 156 13.98 -5.68 -23.16
C THR A 156 12.54 -6.01 -22.77
N GLN A 157 12.30 -6.35 -21.50
CA GLN A 157 11.00 -6.70 -20.92
C GLN A 157 10.92 -6.17 -19.49
N ASP A 158 9.69 -6.09 -18.96
CA ASP A 158 9.47 -5.84 -17.54
C ASP A 158 10.13 -6.94 -16.69
N ILE A 159 10.56 -6.58 -15.49
CA ILE A 159 11.21 -7.53 -14.57
C ILE A 159 10.18 -8.16 -13.62
N ASP A 160 10.02 -9.47 -13.72
CA ASP A 160 9.25 -10.27 -12.79
C ASP A 160 10.15 -10.88 -11.72
N LEU A 161 10.32 -10.15 -10.62
CA LEU A 161 11.02 -10.67 -9.45
C LEU A 161 10.08 -11.61 -8.66
N PRO A 162 10.53 -12.84 -8.34
CA PRO A 162 9.78 -13.70 -7.45
C PRO A 162 9.54 -12.98 -6.12
N GLY A 163 8.30 -13.02 -5.62
CA GLY A 163 7.91 -12.36 -4.36
C GLY A 163 7.42 -10.91 -4.49
N VAL A 164 7.52 -10.28 -5.67
CA VAL A 164 7.01 -8.92 -5.94
C VAL A 164 5.88 -8.97 -6.97
N ASN A 165 6.18 -9.27 -8.23
CA ASN A 165 5.23 -9.16 -9.35
C ASN A 165 4.63 -10.51 -9.79
N THR A 166 5.30 -11.62 -9.46
CA THR A 166 4.82 -12.99 -9.71
C THR A 166 4.89 -13.79 -8.41
N ARG A 167 3.93 -14.71 -8.21
CA ARG A 167 3.89 -15.62 -7.06
C ARG A 167 5.17 -16.45 -7.02
N GLY A 168 6.12 -16.06 -6.17
CA GLY A 168 7.41 -16.71 -5.98
C GLY A 168 7.53 -17.38 -4.61
N ASN A 169 8.67 -18.04 -4.37
CA ASN A 169 9.07 -18.55 -3.05
C ASN A 169 9.99 -17.57 -2.28
N GLN A 170 10.21 -16.38 -2.82
CA GLN A 170 11.03 -15.34 -2.21
C GLN A 170 10.21 -14.56 -1.17
N ASP A 171 10.84 -14.32 -0.04
CA ASP A 171 10.30 -13.63 1.11
C ASP A 171 10.50 -12.11 0.96
N THR A 172 9.47 -11.38 0.54
CA THR A 172 9.46 -9.90 0.50
C THR A 172 8.89 -9.29 1.77
N THR A 173 8.88 -10.07 2.87
CA THR A 173 8.01 -9.80 3.99
C THR A 173 8.73 -9.16 5.16
N GLY A 174 8.61 -7.84 5.24
CA GLY A 174 8.15 -7.30 6.51
C GLY A 174 6.79 -7.98 6.84
N ASN A 175 6.74 -8.72 7.95
CA ASN A 175 5.55 -9.31 8.59
C ASN A 175 4.65 -10.34 7.89
N ALA A 176 4.69 -10.54 6.56
CA ALA A 176 3.77 -11.46 5.87
C ALA A 176 4.05 -12.97 6.10
N ALA A 177 5.29 -13.41 6.37
CA ALA A 177 5.57 -14.84 6.65
C ALA A 177 4.97 -15.34 7.99
N THR A 178 4.84 -14.47 9.00
CA THR A 178 4.15 -14.82 10.25
C THR A 178 2.64 -14.63 10.19
N ALA A 179 2.12 -13.93 9.18
CA ALA A 179 0.68 -13.71 8.97
C ALA A 179 -0.05 -14.98 8.47
N THR A 180 0.67 -16.00 8.00
CA THR A 180 0.04 -17.25 7.52
C THR A 180 -0.61 -18.07 8.65
N ARG A 181 -0.24 -17.84 9.91
CA ARG A 181 -0.84 -18.53 11.07
C ARG A 181 -2.31 -18.17 11.32
N LEU A 182 -2.80 -17.08 10.72
CA LEU A 182 -4.21 -16.66 10.74
C LEU A 182 -4.86 -16.70 9.33
N GLN A 183 -4.15 -17.19 8.31
CA GLN A 183 -4.70 -17.28 6.94
C GLN A 183 -5.95 -18.18 6.90
N ASN A 184 -5.98 -19.20 7.75
CA ASN A 184 -7.19 -19.94 8.08
C ASN A 184 -7.60 -19.53 9.50
N ALA A 185 -8.82 -19.01 9.66
CA ALA A 185 -9.34 -18.64 10.97
C ALA A 185 -9.24 -19.83 11.93
N VAL A 186 -8.66 -19.60 13.11
CA VAL A 186 -8.61 -20.59 14.18
C VAL A 186 -9.75 -20.32 15.13
N CYS A 187 -10.48 -21.36 15.54
CA CYS A 187 -11.53 -21.19 16.53
C CYS A 187 -10.94 -20.99 17.94
N ILE A 188 -11.32 -19.91 18.60
CA ILE A 188 -11.06 -19.68 20.03
C ILE A 188 -12.41 -19.84 20.74
N ASN A 189 -12.55 -20.88 21.55
CA ASN A 189 -13.84 -21.27 22.16
C ASN A 189 -14.98 -21.41 21.12
N GLY A 190 -14.67 -21.97 19.93
CA GLY A 190 -15.65 -22.16 18.85
C GLY A 190 -15.92 -20.91 17.99
N ILE A 191 -15.31 -19.76 18.31
CA ILE A 191 -15.44 -18.52 17.52
C ILE A 191 -14.27 -18.42 16.54
N PRO A 192 -14.50 -18.37 15.22
CA PRO A 192 -13.43 -18.17 14.22
C PRO A 192 -12.73 -16.83 14.44
N PHE A 193 -11.41 -16.85 14.55
CA PHE A 193 -10.56 -15.67 14.68
C PHE A 193 -9.50 -15.66 13.59
N ASP A 194 -9.51 -14.60 12.79
CA ASP A 194 -8.56 -14.33 11.69
C ASP A 194 -7.68 -13.09 11.98
N GLY A 195 -7.77 -12.52 13.18
CA GLY A 195 -7.04 -11.31 13.56
C GLY A 195 -7.64 -10.00 13.06
N SER A 196 -8.77 -10.02 12.34
CA SER A 196 -9.41 -8.80 11.82
C SER A 196 -10.24 -8.04 12.88
N LYS A 197 -10.62 -8.71 13.98
CA LYS A 197 -11.47 -8.18 15.06
C LYS A 197 -11.11 -8.80 16.41
N ASP A 198 -11.42 -8.12 17.50
CA ASP A 198 -11.21 -8.63 18.87
C ASP A 198 -11.97 -9.94 19.14
N ILE A 199 -11.41 -10.78 19.99
CA ILE A 199 -12.02 -12.05 20.41
C ILE A 199 -13.07 -11.79 21.48
N ASN A 200 -14.32 -12.21 21.22
CA ASN A 200 -15.38 -12.25 22.22
C ASN A 200 -15.65 -13.69 22.67
N ALA A 201 -14.93 -14.14 23.70
CA ALA A 201 -14.99 -15.53 24.20
C ALA A 201 -16.23 -15.85 25.06
N THR A 202 -17.12 -14.87 25.30
CA THR A 202 -18.34 -15.04 26.09
C THR A 202 -19.55 -14.71 25.21
N PRO A 203 -20.56 -15.60 25.11
CA PRO A 203 -21.72 -15.33 24.27
C PRO A 203 -22.52 -14.13 24.78
N ALA A 204 -23.08 -13.35 23.86
CA ALA A 204 -24.01 -12.27 24.19
C ALA A 204 -25.20 -12.81 24.98
N GLY A 205 -25.66 -12.06 25.98
CA GLY A 205 -26.72 -12.48 26.90
C GLY A 205 -26.23 -13.20 28.16
N ALA A 206 -24.95 -13.59 28.23
CA ALA A 206 -24.36 -14.10 29.47
C ALA A 206 -24.37 -13.04 30.57
N VAL A 207 -24.69 -13.44 31.80
CA VAL A 207 -24.70 -12.56 32.98
C VAL A 207 -23.52 -12.91 33.89
N GLN A 208 -22.82 -11.89 34.38
CA GLN A 208 -21.73 -12.04 35.34
C GLN A 208 -21.76 -10.92 36.40
N PHE A 209 -21.23 -11.24 37.58
CA PHE A 209 -21.07 -10.30 38.68
C PHE A 209 -19.63 -9.79 38.76
N PHE A 210 -19.48 -8.48 38.94
CA PHE A 210 -18.19 -7.80 39.03
C PHE A 210 -18.06 -7.07 40.37
N ALA A 211 -16.86 -7.05 40.94
CA ALA A 211 -16.56 -6.35 42.20
C ALA A 211 -16.26 -4.85 42.03
N MET A 212 -16.38 -4.33 40.80
CA MET A 212 -16.19 -2.92 40.44
C MET A 212 -17.53 -2.22 40.20
N ASP A 213 -17.52 -0.89 40.15
CA ASP A 213 -18.72 -0.02 40.06
C ASP A 213 -19.13 0.37 38.63
N THR A 214 -18.25 0.15 37.64
CA THR A 214 -18.50 0.37 36.21
C THR A 214 -18.55 -0.94 35.43
N ALA A 215 -19.40 -1.00 34.39
CA ALA A 215 -19.42 -2.16 33.51
C ALA A 215 -18.10 -2.23 32.71
N PRO A 216 -17.47 -3.41 32.58
CA PRO A 216 -16.28 -3.57 31.76
C PRO A 216 -16.58 -3.38 30.28
N VAL A 217 -15.53 -3.13 29.47
CA VAL A 217 -15.66 -3.05 28.01
C VAL A 217 -16.30 -4.34 27.47
N GLY A 218 -17.31 -4.17 26.61
CA GLY A 218 -18.07 -5.27 26.04
C GLY A 218 -19.15 -5.84 26.97
N TRP A 219 -19.56 -5.11 28.00
CA TRP A 219 -20.64 -5.47 28.90
C TRP A 219 -21.53 -4.26 29.21
N LEU A 220 -22.79 -4.50 29.54
CA LEU A 220 -23.74 -3.49 30.02
C LEU A 220 -24.21 -3.84 31.43
N LYS A 221 -24.58 -2.85 32.23
CA LYS A 221 -25.20 -3.08 33.55
C LYS A 221 -26.56 -3.76 33.37
N ALA A 222 -26.83 -4.81 34.14
CA ALA A 222 -28.14 -5.46 34.19
C ALA A 222 -29.08 -4.67 35.11
N ASN A 223 -29.48 -3.47 34.66
CA ASN A 223 -30.21 -2.48 35.45
C ASN A 223 -31.59 -2.10 34.85
N GLY A 224 -32.14 -2.94 33.98
CA GLY A 224 -33.48 -2.72 33.40
C GLY A 224 -33.58 -1.68 32.28
N VAL A 225 -32.48 -1.00 31.93
CA VAL A 225 -32.54 0.10 30.95
C VAL A 225 -32.87 -0.41 29.54
N ALA A 226 -33.60 0.40 28.77
CA ALA A 226 -33.84 0.15 27.35
C ALA A 226 -32.59 0.50 26.52
N VAL A 227 -32.18 -0.39 25.62
CA VAL A 227 -31.01 -0.21 24.76
C VAL A 227 -31.35 -0.49 23.29
N SER A 228 -30.54 0.02 22.36
CA SER A 228 -30.79 -0.09 20.92
C SER A 228 -30.64 -1.52 20.39
N ARG A 229 -31.64 -1.98 19.60
CA ARG A 229 -31.59 -3.27 18.89
C ARG A 229 -30.50 -3.31 17.82
N ILE A 230 -30.16 -2.16 17.24
CA ILE A 230 -29.15 -2.07 16.18
C ILE A 230 -27.75 -2.07 16.78
N SER A 231 -27.52 -1.23 17.80
CA SER A 231 -26.19 -1.15 18.44
C SER A 231 -25.81 -2.43 19.19
N TYR A 232 -26.80 -3.18 19.69
CA TYR A 232 -26.60 -4.42 20.44
C TYR A 232 -27.34 -5.60 19.79
N ALA A 233 -27.13 -5.81 18.49
CA ALA A 233 -27.86 -6.80 17.71
C ALA A 233 -27.65 -8.24 18.19
N SER A 234 -26.43 -8.61 18.59
CA SER A 234 -26.13 -9.95 19.13
C SER A 234 -26.84 -10.20 20.45
N LEU A 235 -26.83 -9.22 21.36
CA LEU A 235 -27.59 -9.28 22.60
C LEU A 235 -29.10 -9.34 22.36
N TYR A 236 -29.64 -8.53 21.44
CA TYR A 236 -31.06 -8.60 21.08
C TYR A 236 -31.45 -9.97 20.52
N ALA A 237 -30.61 -10.57 19.67
CA ALA A 237 -30.84 -11.92 19.18
C ALA A 237 -30.84 -12.96 20.33
N ALA A 238 -30.01 -12.77 21.36
CA ALA A 238 -29.90 -13.68 22.49
C ALA A 238 -31.06 -13.57 23.51
N ILE A 239 -31.55 -12.36 23.80
CA ILE A 239 -32.55 -12.16 24.87
C ILE A 239 -33.91 -11.64 24.40
N GLY A 240 -33.99 -11.12 23.17
CA GLY A 240 -35.20 -10.53 22.61
C GLY A 240 -35.80 -9.45 23.52
N THR A 241 -37.11 -9.49 23.69
CA THR A 241 -37.88 -8.57 24.53
C THR A 241 -38.27 -9.19 25.87
N ARG A 242 -37.61 -10.28 26.29
CA ARG A 242 -37.98 -11.06 27.49
C ARG A 242 -38.00 -10.24 28.78
N PHE A 243 -37.16 -9.20 28.87
CA PHE A 243 -37.12 -8.29 30.01
C PHE A 243 -37.84 -6.95 29.77
N GLY A 244 -38.60 -6.86 28.67
CA GLY A 244 -39.35 -5.68 28.26
C GLY A 244 -39.09 -5.32 26.79
N ALA A 245 -40.14 -4.82 26.13
CA ALA A 245 -40.09 -4.51 24.70
C ALA A 245 -39.41 -3.16 24.37
N GLY A 246 -38.95 -2.40 25.38
CA GLY A 246 -38.52 -1.02 25.20
C GLY A 246 -39.64 -0.15 24.64
N ASP A 247 -39.32 0.62 23.61
CA ASP A 247 -40.25 1.39 22.77
C ASP A 247 -41.10 0.52 21.81
N GLY A 248 -40.91 -0.80 21.83
CA GLY A 248 -41.60 -1.75 20.95
C GLY A 248 -41.08 -1.79 19.51
N LYS A 249 -40.10 -0.96 19.14
CA LYS A 249 -39.60 -0.84 17.76
C LYS A 249 -38.07 -0.87 17.67
N THR A 250 -37.40 0.10 18.26
CA THR A 250 -35.95 0.33 18.07
C THR A 250 -35.11 -0.12 19.26
N THR A 251 -35.76 -0.41 20.40
CA THR A 251 -35.11 -0.75 21.67
C THR A 251 -35.65 -2.04 22.28
N PHE A 252 -34.94 -2.57 23.28
CA PHE A 252 -35.35 -3.67 24.14
C PHE A 252 -34.77 -3.45 25.54
N ASN A 253 -35.41 -4.00 26.57
CA ASN A 253 -34.93 -3.82 27.95
C ASN A 253 -33.91 -4.89 28.33
N LEU A 254 -32.89 -4.47 29.08
CA LEU A 254 -32.01 -5.37 29.81
C LEU A 254 -32.73 -5.98 31.02
N PRO A 255 -32.27 -7.13 31.57
CA PRO A 255 -32.73 -7.56 32.89
C PRO A 255 -32.42 -6.50 33.95
N ASP A 256 -33.28 -6.37 34.97
CA ASP A 256 -32.98 -5.62 36.19
C ASP A 256 -32.70 -6.63 37.31
N LEU A 257 -31.42 -6.83 37.64
CA LEU A 257 -30.98 -7.82 38.62
C LEU A 257 -30.57 -7.19 39.95
N ARG A 258 -30.86 -5.90 40.15
CA ARG A 258 -30.47 -5.18 41.35
C ARG A 258 -31.36 -5.63 42.51
N GLY A 259 -30.73 -6.19 43.56
CA GLY A 259 -31.44 -6.68 44.75
C GLY A 259 -32.05 -8.08 44.59
N GLU A 260 -31.95 -8.69 43.42
CA GLU A 260 -32.53 -10.00 43.14
C GLU A 260 -31.60 -11.15 43.51
N PHE A 261 -32.17 -12.25 43.98
CA PHE A 261 -31.48 -13.54 44.06
C PHE A 261 -31.75 -14.36 42.81
N LEU A 262 -30.68 -14.79 42.14
CA LEU A 262 -30.80 -15.65 40.97
C LEU A 262 -31.05 -17.10 41.38
N ARG A 263 -31.93 -17.77 40.64
CA ARG A 263 -32.15 -19.21 40.72
C ARG A 263 -32.05 -19.83 39.32
N ALA A 264 -31.74 -21.12 39.26
CA ALA A 264 -31.74 -21.85 38.00
C ALA A 264 -33.16 -21.97 37.44
N TYR A 265 -33.29 -21.83 36.11
CA TYR A 265 -34.53 -22.10 35.40
C TYR A 265 -34.83 -23.60 35.46
N ASP A 266 -36.08 -23.97 35.78
CA ASP A 266 -36.47 -25.37 35.98
C ASP A 266 -36.42 -26.21 34.70
N GLU A 267 -36.70 -25.57 33.55
CA GLU A 267 -36.67 -26.19 32.21
C GLU A 267 -37.44 -27.54 32.14
N GLY A 268 -38.55 -27.66 32.90
CA GLY A 268 -39.42 -28.83 32.87
C GLY A 268 -38.99 -29.97 33.79
N ARG A 269 -38.06 -29.74 34.72
CA ARG A 269 -37.71 -30.72 35.78
C ARG A 269 -38.84 -30.94 36.79
N GLY A 270 -39.73 -29.98 36.96
CA GLY A 270 -40.92 -30.06 37.82
C GLY A 270 -40.67 -29.73 39.31
N VAL A 271 -39.52 -29.13 39.65
CA VAL A 271 -39.23 -28.68 41.04
C VAL A 271 -39.73 -27.26 41.27
N ASP A 272 -39.63 -26.40 40.26
CA ASP A 272 -40.15 -25.03 40.26
C ASP A 272 -41.13 -24.84 39.10
N ASP A 273 -42.15 -25.71 39.08
CA ASP A 273 -43.14 -25.76 38.01
C ASP A 273 -43.93 -24.43 37.89
N GLY A 274 -44.19 -24.02 36.65
CA GLY A 274 -44.88 -22.76 36.34
C GLY A 274 -44.02 -21.48 36.39
N ARG A 275 -42.70 -21.55 36.66
CA ARG A 275 -41.80 -20.41 36.46
C ARG A 275 -41.34 -20.32 35.02
N GLN A 276 -41.35 -19.11 34.46
CA GLN A 276 -40.83 -18.84 33.12
C GLN A 276 -39.45 -18.19 33.22
N LEU A 277 -38.60 -18.41 32.20
CA LEU A 277 -37.29 -17.78 32.18
C LEU A 277 -37.42 -16.25 32.19
N GLY A 278 -36.78 -15.60 33.15
CA GLY A 278 -36.75 -14.14 33.27
C GLY A 278 -37.89 -13.51 34.08
N THR A 279 -38.80 -14.31 34.66
CA THR A 279 -39.81 -13.78 35.59
C THR A 279 -39.25 -13.56 36.98
N THR A 280 -39.72 -12.51 37.67
CA THR A 280 -39.43 -12.25 39.07
C THR A 280 -40.44 -12.95 39.98
N GLN A 281 -40.07 -13.14 41.25
CA GLN A 281 -40.96 -13.65 42.28
C GLN A 281 -40.67 -12.93 43.60
N SER A 282 -41.71 -12.67 44.40
CA SER A 282 -41.53 -12.15 45.76
C SER A 282 -40.93 -13.21 46.69
N ASP A 283 -40.32 -12.75 47.78
CA ASP A 283 -39.87 -13.64 48.85
C ASP A 283 -41.05 -14.39 49.46
N THR A 284 -40.81 -15.65 49.83
CA THR A 284 -41.78 -16.48 50.53
C THR A 284 -41.04 -17.36 51.54
N VAL A 285 -41.68 -17.62 52.67
CA VAL A 285 -41.27 -18.67 53.62
C VAL A 285 -42.22 -19.85 53.47
N GLN A 286 -41.75 -21.06 53.83
CA GLN A 286 -42.64 -22.21 53.88
C GLN A 286 -43.78 -21.95 54.87
N ARG A 287 -44.97 -22.45 54.53
CA ARG A 287 -46.16 -22.30 55.36
C ARG A 287 -45.92 -22.96 56.72
N MET A 288 -45.97 -22.16 57.79
CA MET A 288 -45.92 -22.63 59.17
C MET A 288 -47.34 -22.66 59.73
N THR A 289 -47.74 -23.77 60.34
CA THR A 289 -49.05 -23.91 60.99
C THR A 289 -48.92 -24.46 62.40
N GLY A 290 -49.84 -24.04 63.25
CA GLY A 290 -50.03 -24.57 64.59
C GLY A 290 -51.40 -24.14 65.14
N GLU A 291 -51.89 -24.85 66.15
CA GLU A 291 -53.12 -24.52 66.86
C GLU A 291 -52.84 -24.44 68.36
N ILE A 292 -53.61 -23.58 69.03
CA ILE A 292 -53.61 -23.49 70.49
C ILE A 292 -55.04 -23.78 70.93
N GLY A 293 -55.23 -24.87 71.68
CA GLY A 293 -56.52 -25.26 72.25
C GLY A 293 -56.83 -24.54 73.57
N ASP A 294 -57.69 -25.14 74.40
CA ASP A 294 -58.02 -24.60 75.72
C ASP A 294 -56.77 -24.52 76.61
N ILE A 295 -56.45 -23.31 77.10
CA ILE A 295 -55.30 -23.08 77.98
C ILE A 295 -55.78 -22.92 79.43
N THR A 296 -55.40 -23.86 80.30
CA THR A 296 -55.60 -23.76 81.76
C THR A 296 -54.25 -23.53 82.45
N PHE A 297 -54.08 -22.42 83.16
CA PHE A 297 -52.86 -22.11 83.89
C PHE A 297 -52.95 -22.61 85.34
N VAL A 298 -52.05 -23.51 85.73
CA VAL A 298 -51.91 -23.97 87.13
C VAL A 298 -50.45 -23.79 87.55
N GLY A 299 -50.17 -22.86 88.47
CA GLY A 299 -48.81 -22.58 88.97
C GLY A 299 -48.25 -21.21 88.55
N LYS A 300 -46.92 -21.09 88.54
CA LYS A 300 -46.20 -19.83 88.21
C LYS A 300 -46.09 -19.65 86.69
N ASP A 301 -46.44 -18.45 86.21
CA ASP A 301 -46.28 -18.06 84.82
C ASP A 301 -44.80 -18.05 84.39
N TYR A 302 -44.48 -18.62 83.23
CA TYR A 302 -43.19 -18.48 82.57
C TYR A 302 -43.39 -18.34 81.06
N SER A 303 -42.61 -17.45 80.45
CA SER A 303 -42.49 -17.30 79.00
C SER A 303 -41.00 -17.38 78.65
N ASN A 304 -40.67 -18.01 77.53
CA ASN A 304 -39.28 -18.17 77.09
C ASN A 304 -39.21 -18.18 75.55
N GLY A 305 -38.05 -17.80 75.02
CA GLY A 305 -37.79 -17.78 73.59
C GLY A 305 -38.64 -16.73 72.86
N VAL A 306 -39.23 -17.14 71.73
CA VAL A 306 -40.04 -16.28 70.85
C VAL A 306 -41.38 -15.84 71.46
N PHE A 307 -41.76 -16.39 72.61
CA PHE A 307 -43.02 -16.07 73.28
C PHE A 307 -42.78 -15.13 74.45
N SER A 308 -43.55 -14.05 74.50
CA SER A 308 -43.56 -13.13 75.63
C SER A 308 -44.99 -12.76 76.03
N ARG A 309 -45.13 -12.27 77.27
CA ARG A 309 -46.42 -11.82 77.83
C ARG A 309 -46.50 -10.31 77.80
N GLU A 310 -47.63 -9.80 77.36
CA GLU A 310 -48.01 -8.39 77.49
C GLU A 310 -49.29 -8.29 78.34
N ASN A 311 -49.26 -7.51 79.42
CA ASN A 311 -50.44 -7.31 80.28
C ASN A 311 -51.38 -6.31 79.62
N VAL A 312 -52.66 -6.67 79.45
CA VAL A 312 -53.60 -5.84 78.69
C VAL A 312 -54.62 -5.14 79.60
N SER A 313 -55.05 -5.73 80.72
CA SER A 313 -55.84 -5.10 81.82
C SER A 313 -56.39 -6.17 82.79
N THR A 314 -56.75 -5.80 84.02
CA THR A 314 -57.56 -6.63 84.95
C THR A 314 -59.05 -6.55 84.60
N ALA A 315 -59.73 -7.68 84.42
CA ALA A 315 -61.19 -7.71 84.35
C ALA A 315 -61.75 -8.78 85.29
N LYS A 316 -62.88 -8.49 85.97
CA LYS A 316 -63.62 -9.48 86.77
C LYS A 316 -64.30 -10.48 85.83
N ILE A 317 -64.05 -11.77 86.03
CA ILE A 317 -64.85 -12.86 85.45
C ILE A 317 -65.59 -13.56 86.58
N GLY A 318 -66.90 -13.35 86.68
CA GLY A 318 -67.77 -14.02 87.64
C GLY A 318 -67.55 -13.64 89.12
N THR A 319 -68.09 -14.47 90.02
CA THR A 319 -68.14 -14.25 91.48
C THR A 319 -66.93 -14.80 92.25
N VAL A 320 -65.93 -15.35 91.55
CA VAL A 320 -64.80 -16.05 92.18
C VAL A 320 -63.66 -15.06 92.43
N THR A 321 -63.17 -15.01 93.68
CA THR A 321 -61.92 -14.32 94.07
C THR A 321 -60.83 -15.39 94.09
N PRO A 322 -59.70 -15.28 93.34
CA PRO A 322 -58.99 -14.05 92.99
C PRO A 322 -59.06 -13.63 91.50
N LEU A 323 -58.62 -12.39 91.24
CA LEU A 323 -58.58 -11.69 89.95
C LEU A 323 -57.83 -12.47 88.85
N THR A 324 -58.52 -12.86 87.77
CA THR A 324 -57.86 -13.37 86.56
C THR A 324 -57.20 -12.21 85.81
N LEU A 325 -55.87 -12.22 85.69
CA LEU A 325 -55.11 -11.27 84.87
C LEU A 325 -55.31 -11.61 83.39
N ASN A 326 -55.87 -10.70 82.58
CA ASN A 326 -55.87 -10.87 81.13
C ASN A 326 -54.52 -10.45 80.55
N PHE A 327 -53.95 -11.32 79.74
CA PHE A 327 -52.69 -11.06 79.06
C PHE A 327 -52.75 -11.52 77.62
N LYS A 328 -51.92 -10.91 76.80
CA LYS A 328 -51.68 -11.29 75.41
C LYS A 328 -50.39 -12.09 75.34
N VAL A 329 -50.43 -13.21 74.65
CA VAL A 329 -49.21 -13.91 74.23
C VAL A 329 -48.74 -13.26 72.94
N LYS A 330 -47.54 -12.69 72.97
CA LYS A 330 -46.86 -12.19 71.77
C LYS A 330 -45.96 -13.29 71.25
N PHE A 331 -46.00 -13.52 69.94
CA PHE A 331 -44.94 -14.20 69.22
C PHE A 331 -44.08 -13.14 68.54
N ASP A 332 -42.79 -13.13 68.87
CA ASP A 332 -41.81 -12.26 68.22
C ASP A 332 -40.49 -13.02 68.06
N ASN A 333 -40.13 -13.32 66.81
CA ASN A 333 -38.90 -14.02 66.53
C ASN A 333 -37.65 -13.17 66.83
N ALA A 334 -37.79 -11.84 66.93
CA ALA A 334 -36.68 -10.94 67.26
C ALA A 334 -36.11 -11.16 68.67
N GLU A 335 -36.84 -11.85 69.55
CA GLU A 335 -36.41 -12.15 70.93
C GLU A 335 -35.25 -13.16 70.98
N VAL A 336 -35.07 -14.00 69.95
CA VAL A 336 -34.01 -15.02 69.91
C VAL A 336 -33.24 -15.09 68.59
N ALA A 337 -33.80 -14.58 67.49
CA ALA A 337 -33.20 -14.67 66.17
C ALA A 337 -32.83 -13.29 65.62
N ARG A 338 -31.88 -13.27 64.66
CA ARG A 338 -31.62 -12.07 63.85
C ARG A 338 -32.81 -11.86 62.91
N THR A 339 -33.47 -10.72 63.02
CA THR A 339 -34.66 -10.39 62.22
C THR A 339 -34.45 -9.13 61.38
N SER A 340 -35.27 -9.00 60.34
CA SER A 340 -35.33 -7.88 59.40
C SER A 340 -36.74 -7.81 58.82
N ALA A 341 -37.08 -6.73 58.12
CA ALA A 341 -38.35 -6.60 57.39
C ALA A 341 -38.42 -7.52 56.14
N GLU A 342 -37.27 -8.03 55.68
CA GLU A 342 -37.12 -8.91 54.51
C GLU A 342 -36.45 -10.22 54.92
N THR A 343 -36.96 -11.34 54.43
CA THR A 343 -36.33 -12.65 54.62
C THR A 343 -35.22 -12.86 53.60
N ARG A 344 -33.96 -12.90 54.05
CA ARG A 344 -32.81 -13.18 53.17
C ARG A 344 -31.69 -13.91 53.88
N PRO A 345 -30.92 -14.75 53.17
CA PRO A 345 -29.65 -15.25 53.69
C PRO A 345 -28.62 -14.11 53.78
N ARG A 346 -27.50 -14.37 54.46
CA ARG A 346 -26.32 -13.49 54.37
C ARG A 346 -25.87 -13.41 52.92
N ASN A 347 -25.57 -12.20 52.45
CA ASN A 347 -25.21 -11.95 51.05
C ASN A 347 -24.21 -10.78 50.93
N VAL A 348 -23.61 -10.67 49.75
CA VAL A 348 -22.75 -9.55 49.32
C VAL A 348 -23.28 -9.05 47.98
N ALA A 349 -23.38 -7.73 47.83
CA ALA A 349 -23.80 -7.12 46.58
C ALA A 349 -22.61 -6.91 45.63
N LEU A 350 -22.76 -7.35 44.38
CA LEU A 350 -21.81 -7.15 43.29
C LEU A 350 -22.54 -6.55 42.08
N LEU A 351 -21.82 -5.90 41.17
CA LEU A 351 -22.40 -5.31 39.97
C LEU A 351 -22.75 -6.41 38.96
N ALA A 352 -24.04 -6.67 38.76
CA ALA A 352 -24.52 -7.55 37.69
C ALA A 352 -24.40 -6.85 36.33
N CYS A 353 -23.75 -7.51 35.38
CA CYS A 353 -23.62 -7.06 34.00
C CYS A 353 -23.98 -8.18 33.02
N ILE A 354 -24.41 -7.79 31.83
CA ILE A 354 -24.78 -8.66 30.72
C ILE A 354 -23.87 -8.42 29.51
N LYS A 355 -23.44 -9.49 28.86
CA LYS A 355 -22.53 -9.46 27.72
C LYS A 355 -23.23 -8.95 26.46
N ILE A 356 -22.64 -8.00 25.73
CA ILE A 356 -23.20 -7.44 24.49
C ILE A 356 -22.91 -8.26 23.24
#